data_AF-A0A535I734-F1
#
_entry.id   AF-A0A535I734-F1
#
_cell.length_a   1.000
_cell.length_b   1.000
_cell.length_c   1.000
_cell.angle_alpha   90.00
_cell.angle_beta   90.00
_cell.angle_gamma   90.00
#
_symmetry.space_group_name_H-M   'P 1'
#
loop_
_entity.id
_entity.type
_entity.pdbx_description
1 polymer ?
#
loop_
_entity_poly.entity_id
_entity_poly.type
_entity_poly.pdbx_seq_one_letter_code
_entity_poly.pdbx_strand_id
1 'polypeptide(L)'
;MWRERMRNSLTELAEGKTPTPPPPIERQNEFNDAELASGIGTPLADAAARSDHLLGEIIELYRSLGEQPFRWYAAGNTTEAVLRSSFIHPRTHLFAYLNENGEQDRANALFESAYSDMKDAGAPPLIMHTVTYNLACARARQGRSEEALDLLGEVLPARPDMMELSAKDPDLVALHDDPRFQKLIKG
;
A
#
# COMPACT_ATOMS: atom_id res chain seq x y z
N MET A 1 8.76 -12.56 -8.49
CA MET A 1 8.01 -11.98 -7.34
C MET A 1 7.83 -10.46 -7.47
N TRP A 2 6.86 -9.84 -6.78
CA TRP A 2 6.59 -8.39 -6.88
C TRP A 2 7.78 -7.48 -6.52
N ARG A 3 8.49 -7.79 -5.42
CA ARG A 3 9.65 -7.01 -4.98
C ARG A 3 10.80 -7.07 -5.99
N GLU A 4 11.05 -8.23 -6.56
CA GLU A 4 12.03 -8.42 -7.63
C GLU A 4 11.67 -7.64 -8.89
N ARG A 5 10.39 -7.55 -9.28
CA ARG A 5 9.97 -6.70 -10.39
C ARG A 5 10.29 -5.23 -10.13
N MET A 6 9.96 -4.71 -8.95
CA MET A 6 10.32 -3.33 -8.56
C MET A 6 11.84 -3.13 -8.63
N ARG A 7 12.62 -4.06 -8.06
CA ARG A 7 14.09 -4.02 -8.11
C ARG A 7 14.60 -3.97 -9.55
N ASN A 8 14.08 -4.83 -10.42
CA ASN A 8 14.48 -4.89 -11.83
C ASN A 8 14.14 -3.60 -12.57
N SER A 9 12.94 -3.05 -12.38
CA SER A 9 12.54 -1.78 -13.00
C SER A 9 13.38 -0.60 -12.51
N LEU A 10 13.77 -0.57 -11.24
CA LEU A 10 14.71 0.43 -10.71
C LEU A 10 16.14 0.23 -11.26
N THR A 11 16.55 -1.03 -11.48
CA THR A 11 17.85 -1.34 -12.10
C THR A 11 17.87 -0.84 -13.54
N GLU A 12 16.83 -1.10 -14.32
CA GLU A 12 16.69 -0.59 -15.69
C GLU A 12 16.75 0.94 -15.71
N LEU A 13 16.07 1.61 -14.78
CA LEU A 13 16.15 3.07 -14.63
C LEU A 13 17.58 3.54 -14.35
N ALA A 14 18.29 2.86 -13.42
CA ALA A 14 19.67 3.19 -13.07
C ALA A 14 20.66 3.00 -14.24
N GLU A 15 20.37 2.06 -15.12
CA GLU A 15 21.14 1.81 -16.34
C GLU A 15 20.75 2.74 -17.50
N GLY A 16 19.83 3.68 -17.29
CA GLY A 16 19.32 4.60 -18.33
C GLY A 16 18.41 3.91 -19.36
N LYS A 17 17.88 2.73 -19.04
CA LYS A 17 16.91 2.00 -19.88
C LYS A 17 15.49 2.41 -19.51
N THR A 18 14.56 2.19 -20.43
CA THR A 18 13.13 2.33 -20.16
C THR A 18 12.70 1.28 -19.14
N PRO A 19 12.17 1.66 -17.96
CA PRO A 19 11.75 0.68 -16.97
C PRO A 19 10.55 -0.14 -17.46
N THR A 20 10.61 -1.45 -17.24
CA THR A 20 9.51 -2.37 -17.47
C THR A 20 8.37 -2.03 -16.49
N PRO A 21 7.16 -1.74 -16.98
CA PRO A 21 6.03 -1.42 -16.11
C PRO A 21 5.54 -2.66 -15.36
N PRO A 22 4.83 -2.49 -14.23
CA PRO A 22 4.17 -3.61 -13.57
C PRO A 22 3.05 -4.20 -14.46
N PRO A 23 2.66 -5.47 -14.27
CA PRO A 23 1.53 -6.02 -15.00
C PRO A 23 0.25 -5.21 -14.72
N PRO A 24 -0.65 -5.09 -15.70
CA PRO A 24 -1.91 -4.36 -15.51
C PRO A 24 -2.77 -5.06 -14.45
N ILE A 25 -3.68 -4.31 -13.81
CA ILE A 25 -4.46 -4.77 -12.65
C ILE A 25 -5.21 -6.07 -12.97
N GLU A 26 -5.77 -6.17 -14.17
CA GLU A 26 -6.54 -7.32 -14.65
C GLU A 26 -5.70 -8.60 -14.77
N ARG A 27 -4.38 -8.48 -14.84
CA ARG A 27 -3.43 -9.61 -14.92
C ARG A 27 -2.65 -9.85 -13.64
N GLN A 28 -2.97 -9.16 -12.55
CA GLN A 28 -2.30 -9.38 -11.26
C GLN A 28 -2.56 -10.79 -10.72
N ASN A 29 -3.78 -11.32 -10.88
CA ASN A 29 -4.12 -12.66 -10.42
C ASN A 29 -3.33 -13.73 -11.17
N GLU A 30 -3.28 -13.67 -12.50
CA GLU A 30 -2.46 -14.59 -13.32
C GLU A 30 -0.99 -14.55 -12.90
N PHE A 31 -0.44 -13.36 -12.66
CA PHE A 31 0.92 -13.22 -12.17
C PHE A 31 1.12 -13.84 -10.78
N ASN A 32 0.21 -13.56 -9.84
CA ASN A 32 0.26 -14.11 -8.49
C ASN A 32 0.18 -15.63 -8.50
N ASP A 33 -0.70 -16.21 -9.31
CA ASP A 33 -0.88 -17.66 -9.44
C ASP A 33 0.40 -18.33 -9.97
N ALA A 34 1.03 -17.74 -10.98
CA ALA A 34 2.30 -18.22 -11.52
C ALA A 34 3.44 -18.14 -10.46
N GLU A 35 3.50 -17.05 -9.70
CA GLU A 35 4.48 -16.88 -8.63
C GLU A 35 4.28 -17.89 -7.49
N LEU A 36 3.03 -18.12 -7.06
CA LEU A 36 2.70 -19.12 -6.04
C LEU A 36 3.10 -20.54 -6.50
N ALA A 37 2.79 -20.88 -7.75
CA ALA A 37 3.18 -22.16 -8.33
C ALA A 37 4.71 -22.33 -8.37
N SER A 38 5.45 -21.27 -8.71
CA SER A 38 6.91 -21.28 -8.73
C SER A 38 7.55 -21.44 -7.34
N GLY A 39 6.82 -21.06 -6.30
CA GLY A 39 7.29 -21.13 -4.91
C GLY A 39 7.05 -22.48 -4.23
N ILE A 40 6.35 -23.42 -4.87
CA ILE A 40 6.05 -24.73 -4.27
C ILE A 40 7.35 -25.44 -3.86
N GLY A 41 7.41 -25.87 -2.59
CA GLY A 41 8.58 -26.52 -2.01
C GLY A 41 9.67 -25.56 -1.49
N THR A 42 9.52 -24.25 -1.66
CA THR A 42 10.40 -23.25 -1.04
C THR A 42 10.01 -23.07 0.43
N PRO A 43 10.93 -23.27 1.39
CA PRO A 43 10.67 -22.96 2.79
C PRO A 43 10.30 -21.49 2.99
N LEU A 44 9.36 -21.21 3.90
CA LEU A 44 8.96 -19.83 4.20
C LEU A 44 10.14 -18.96 4.65
N ALA A 45 11.09 -19.53 5.39
CA ALA A 45 12.31 -18.84 5.82
C ALA A 45 13.15 -18.39 4.62
N ASP A 46 13.27 -19.22 3.58
CA ASP A 46 14.03 -18.89 2.36
C ASP A 46 13.30 -17.84 1.52
N ALA A 47 11.97 -17.94 1.42
CA ALA A 47 11.14 -16.93 0.78
C ALA A 47 11.25 -15.57 1.49
N ALA A 48 11.24 -15.56 2.82
CA ALA A 48 11.44 -14.36 3.63
C ALA A 48 12.85 -13.78 3.44
N ALA A 49 13.90 -14.61 3.53
CA ALA A 49 15.28 -14.18 3.32
C ALA A 49 15.50 -13.58 1.94
N ARG A 50 14.94 -14.18 0.87
CA ARG A 50 14.95 -13.60 -0.47
C ARG A 50 14.24 -12.25 -0.52
N SER A 51 13.09 -12.15 0.13
CA SER A 51 12.32 -10.90 0.21
C SER A 51 13.14 -9.80 0.89
N ASP A 52 13.79 -10.08 2.02
CA ASP A 52 14.60 -9.12 2.78
C ASP A 52 15.85 -8.70 2.00
N HIS A 53 16.52 -9.65 1.34
CA HIS A 53 17.64 -9.35 0.46
C HIS A 53 17.25 -8.37 -0.65
N LEU A 54 16.14 -8.63 -1.34
CA LEU A 54 15.64 -7.73 -2.40
C LEU A 54 15.21 -6.36 -1.86
N LEU A 55 14.73 -6.28 -0.63
CA LEU A 55 14.43 -4.99 0.00
C LEU A 55 15.71 -4.19 0.22
N GLY A 56 16.79 -4.84 0.68
CA GLY A 56 18.11 -4.23 0.77
C GLY A 56 18.60 -3.69 -0.56
N GLU A 57 18.49 -4.46 -1.65
CA GLU A 57 18.86 -4.01 -3.00
C GLU A 57 18.05 -2.79 -3.45
N ILE A 58 16.73 -2.77 -3.20
CA ILE A 58 15.87 -1.62 -3.53
C ILE A 58 16.29 -0.37 -2.76
N ILE A 59 16.63 -0.51 -1.47
CA ILE A 59 17.09 0.61 -0.64
C ILE A 59 18.40 1.20 -1.20
N GLU A 60 19.36 0.35 -1.58
CA GLU A 60 20.62 0.81 -2.17
C GLU A 60 20.41 1.46 -3.54
N LEU A 61 19.58 0.86 -4.40
CA LEU A 61 19.21 1.45 -5.69
C LEU A 61 18.54 2.81 -5.50
N TYR A 62 17.55 2.90 -4.61
CA TYR A 62 16.89 4.17 -4.31
C TYR A 62 17.87 5.22 -3.76
N ARG A 63 18.83 4.83 -2.92
CA ARG A 63 19.87 5.74 -2.42
C ARG A 63 20.75 6.30 -3.55
N SER A 64 21.06 5.49 -4.56
CA SER A 64 21.80 5.95 -5.74
C SER A 64 20.97 6.81 -6.70
N LEU A 65 19.69 6.48 -6.87
CA LEU A 65 18.80 7.11 -7.85
C LEU A 65 18.20 8.41 -7.34
N GLY A 66 17.91 8.47 -6.04
CA GLY A 66 17.10 9.52 -5.45
C GLY A 66 15.67 9.57 -5.99
N GLU A 67 14.99 10.65 -5.67
CA GLU A 67 13.68 10.97 -6.25
C GLU A 67 13.84 11.39 -7.72
N GLN A 68 13.14 10.71 -8.61
CA GLN A 68 13.09 11.06 -10.03
C GLN A 68 11.82 10.52 -10.71
N PRO A 69 11.46 11.01 -11.90
CA PRO A 69 10.29 10.54 -12.63
C PRO A 69 10.31 9.03 -12.85
N PHE A 70 9.26 8.34 -12.40
CA PHE A 70 9.12 6.90 -12.52
C PHE A 70 7.65 6.53 -12.38
N ARG A 71 7.12 5.75 -13.33
CA ARG A 71 5.71 5.37 -13.33
C ARG A 71 5.53 3.96 -12.80
N TRP A 72 4.76 3.83 -11.73
CA TRP A 72 4.39 2.54 -11.15
C TRP A 72 2.97 2.60 -10.57
N TYR A 73 1.99 2.16 -11.36
CA TYR A 73 0.57 2.42 -11.09
C TYR A 73 0.30 3.92 -10.86
N ALA A 74 -0.26 4.27 -9.70
CA ALA A 74 -0.53 5.66 -9.32
C ALA A 74 0.74 6.47 -8.97
N ALA A 75 1.88 5.82 -8.70
CA ALA A 75 3.11 6.52 -8.37
C ALA A 75 3.69 7.25 -9.60
N GLY A 76 4.07 8.50 -9.41
CA GLY A 76 4.70 9.36 -10.42
C GLY A 76 6.21 9.50 -10.30
N ASN A 77 6.79 9.05 -9.19
CA ASN A 77 8.22 9.09 -8.94
C ASN A 77 8.71 7.84 -8.18
N THR A 78 10.03 7.71 -8.08
CA THR A 78 10.69 6.59 -7.39
C THR A 78 10.34 6.53 -5.89
N THR A 79 10.26 7.68 -5.20
CA THR A 79 9.89 7.77 -3.77
C THR A 79 8.53 7.14 -3.51
N GLU A 80 7.52 7.57 -4.25
CA GLU A 80 6.15 7.06 -4.15
C GLU A 80 6.08 5.58 -4.49
N ALA A 81 6.76 5.15 -5.55
CA ALA A 81 6.75 3.76 -5.98
C ALA A 81 7.37 2.81 -4.96
N VAL A 82 8.52 3.19 -4.39
CA VAL A 82 9.24 2.42 -3.37
C VAL A 82 8.43 2.37 -2.07
N LEU A 83 7.97 3.51 -1.56
CA LEU A 83 7.18 3.54 -0.32
C LEU A 83 5.88 2.75 -0.46
N ARG A 84 5.15 2.92 -1.57
CA ARG A 84 3.92 2.18 -1.81
C ARG A 84 4.17 0.67 -1.88
N SER A 85 5.17 0.24 -2.65
CA SER A 85 5.39 -1.18 -2.95
C SER A 85 6.10 -1.94 -1.83
N SER A 86 7.00 -1.28 -1.10
CA SER A 86 7.86 -1.93 -0.11
C SER A 86 7.45 -1.65 1.34
N PHE A 87 6.68 -0.58 1.60
CA PHE A 87 6.26 -0.22 2.96
C PHE A 87 4.75 -0.35 3.16
N ILE A 88 3.93 0.31 2.33
CA ILE A 88 2.49 0.42 2.56
C ILE A 88 1.74 -0.84 2.14
N HIS A 89 1.91 -1.28 0.89
CA HIS A 89 1.13 -2.39 0.36
C HIS A 89 1.35 -3.73 1.11
N PRO A 90 2.59 -4.10 1.49
CA PRO A 90 2.79 -5.30 2.33
C PRO A 90 2.06 -5.21 3.68
N ARG A 91 1.94 -4.03 4.27
CA ARG A 91 1.21 -3.83 5.54
C ARG A 91 -0.30 -4.05 5.37
N THR A 92 -0.89 -3.75 4.21
CA THR A 92 -2.29 -4.09 3.93
C THR A 92 -2.52 -5.60 3.96
N HIS A 93 -1.59 -6.40 3.41
CA HIS A 93 -1.69 -7.86 3.45
C HIS A 93 -1.46 -8.41 4.87
N LEU A 94 -0.49 -7.85 5.60
CA LEU A 94 -0.28 -8.22 7.01
C LEU A 94 -1.49 -7.86 7.89
N PHE A 95 -2.13 -6.72 7.62
CA PHE A 95 -3.37 -6.32 8.28
C PHE A 95 -4.49 -7.32 8.04
N ALA A 96 -4.72 -7.73 6.79
CA ALA A 96 -5.71 -8.74 6.44
C ALA A 96 -5.41 -10.07 7.16
N TYR A 97 -4.17 -10.55 7.08
CA TYR A 97 -3.74 -11.77 7.75
C TYR A 97 -3.99 -11.73 9.27
N LEU A 98 -3.59 -10.65 9.95
CA LEU A 98 -3.81 -10.52 11.40
C LEU A 98 -5.29 -10.50 11.76
N ASN A 99 -6.13 -9.82 10.96
CA ASN A 99 -7.57 -9.80 11.17
C ASN A 99 -8.21 -11.19 11.00
N GLU A 100 -7.82 -11.93 9.96
CA GLU A 100 -8.29 -13.31 9.72
C GLU A 100 -7.92 -14.25 10.87
N ASN A 101 -6.84 -13.95 11.60
CA ASN A 101 -6.37 -14.73 12.74
C ASN A 101 -6.86 -14.19 14.09
N GLY A 102 -7.78 -13.23 14.10
CA GLY A 102 -8.34 -12.67 15.33
C GLY A 102 -7.39 -11.77 16.13
N GLU A 103 -6.32 -11.27 15.50
CA GLU A 103 -5.32 -10.40 16.12
C GLU A 103 -5.60 -8.93 15.82
N GLN A 104 -6.82 -8.46 16.13
CA GLN A 104 -7.28 -7.13 15.68
C GLN A 104 -6.42 -5.99 16.23
N ASP A 105 -5.96 -6.05 17.47
CA ASP A 105 -5.12 -5.00 18.06
C ASP A 105 -3.80 -4.85 17.29
N ARG A 106 -3.17 -5.98 16.91
CA ARG A 106 -1.95 -5.97 16.11
C ARG A 106 -2.22 -5.50 14.69
N ALA A 107 -3.35 -5.88 14.10
CA ALA A 107 -3.75 -5.38 12.78
C ALA A 107 -3.87 -3.85 12.82
N ASN A 108 -4.64 -3.31 13.75
CA ASN A 108 -4.83 -1.86 13.89
C ASN A 108 -3.51 -1.10 14.13
N ALA A 109 -2.64 -1.66 14.98
CA ALA A 109 -1.33 -1.07 15.26
C ALA A 109 -0.46 -0.91 13.99
N LEU A 110 -0.60 -1.77 12.98
CA LEU A 110 0.15 -1.61 11.72
C LEU A 110 -0.21 -0.33 10.97
N PHE A 111 -1.48 0.04 10.92
CA PHE A 111 -1.91 1.26 10.23
C PHE A 111 -1.68 2.51 11.07
N GLU A 112 -1.78 2.41 12.40
CA GLU A 112 -1.37 3.48 13.31
C GLU A 112 0.12 3.80 13.17
N SER A 113 0.98 2.77 13.21
CA SER A 113 2.42 2.96 13.07
C SER A 113 2.77 3.46 11.67
N ALA A 114 2.15 2.92 10.62
CA ALA A 114 2.39 3.39 9.25
C ALA A 114 2.02 4.87 9.07
N TYR A 115 0.91 5.33 9.65
CA TYR A 115 0.55 6.74 9.62
C TYR A 115 1.59 7.59 10.37
N SER A 116 1.97 7.20 11.59
CA SER A 116 2.98 7.93 12.39
C SER A 116 4.32 7.99 11.66
N ASP A 117 4.84 6.85 11.19
CA ASP A 117 6.13 6.74 10.51
C ASP A 117 6.19 7.62 9.26
N MET A 118 5.13 7.62 8.44
CA MET A 118 5.09 8.43 7.22
C MET A 118 4.90 9.92 7.50
N LYS A 119 4.14 10.26 8.55
CA LYS A 119 3.98 11.64 9.00
C LYS A 119 5.32 12.20 9.51
N ASP A 120 6.00 11.46 10.37
CA ASP A 120 7.29 11.85 10.95
C ASP A 120 8.38 11.96 9.87
N ALA A 121 8.33 11.08 8.86
CA ALA A 121 9.23 11.14 7.71
C ALA A 121 8.90 12.25 6.70
N GLY A 122 7.78 12.98 6.85
CA GLY A 122 7.34 13.99 5.90
C GLY A 122 7.03 13.41 4.51
N ALA A 123 6.37 12.26 4.46
CA ALA A 123 6.14 11.53 3.21
C ALA A 123 5.31 12.32 2.18
N PRO A 124 5.44 12.03 0.87
CA PRO A 124 4.71 12.72 -0.17
C PRO A 124 3.17 12.62 -0.01
N PRO A 125 2.38 13.56 -0.56
CA PRO A 125 0.93 13.58 -0.41
C PRO A 125 0.24 12.27 -0.81
N LEU A 126 0.64 11.62 -1.92
CA LEU A 126 0.07 10.33 -2.34
C LEU A 126 0.23 9.26 -1.24
N ILE A 127 1.39 9.25 -0.59
CA ILE A 127 1.71 8.31 0.49
C ILE A 127 0.90 8.65 1.74
N MET A 128 0.89 9.93 2.14
CA MET A 128 0.11 10.40 3.28
C MET A 128 -1.38 10.10 3.13
N HIS A 129 -1.99 10.42 1.98
CA HIS A 129 -3.39 10.11 1.74
C HIS A 129 -3.69 8.60 1.87
N THR A 130 -2.76 7.76 1.40
CA THR A 130 -2.95 6.29 1.47
C THR A 130 -2.88 5.78 2.91
N VAL A 131 -1.90 6.22 3.71
CA VAL A 131 -1.81 5.77 5.12
C VAL A 131 -2.91 6.38 6.00
N THR A 132 -3.34 7.61 5.73
CA THR A 132 -4.48 8.23 6.42
C THR A 132 -5.78 7.48 6.12
N TYR A 133 -6.01 7.09 4.87
CA TYR A 133 -7.16 6.26 4.51
C TYR A 133 -7.14 4.90 5.23
N ASN A 134 -5.99 4.21 5.20
CA ASN A 134 -5.85 2.92 5.90
C ASN A 134 -6.09 3.07 7.41
N LEU A 135 -5.61 4.15 8.03
CA LEU A 135 -5.90 4.46 9.43
C LEU A 135 -7.40 4.68 9.66
N ALA A 136 -8.09 5.37 8.74
CA ALA A 136 -9.54 5.55 8.83
C ALA A 136 -10.28 4.21 8.78
N CYS A 137 -9.88 3.28 7.91
CA CYS A 137 -10.41 1.91 7.89
C CYS A 137 -10.22 1.19 9.23
N ALA A 138 -9.03 1.29 9.84
CA ALA A 138 -8.81 0.74 11.19
C ALA A 138 -9.72 1.39 12.25
N ARG A 139 -9.88 2.72 12.22
CA ARG A 139 -10.76 3.46 13.15
C ARG A 139 -12.22 3.05 13.00
N ALA A 140 -12.70 2.89 11.77
CA ALA A 140 -14.06 2.43 11.50
C ALA A 140 -14.31 1.03 12.10
N ARG A 141 -13.39 0.08 11.89
CA ARG A 141 -13.48 -1.28 12.47
C ARG A 141 -13.42 -1.30 13.99
N GLN A 142 -12.73 -0.34 14.61
CA GLN A 142 -12.71 -0.15 16.07
C GLN A 142 -13.99 0.48 16.63
N GLY A 143 -14.97 0.83 15.78
CA GLY A 143 -16.17 1.58 16.19
C GLY A 143 -15.90 3.05 16.49
N ARG A 144 -14.72 3.57 16.11
CA ARG A 144 -14.32 4.98 16.31
C ARG A 144 -14.75 5.82 15.11
N SER A 145 -16.07 5.85 14.86
CA SER A 145 -16.64 6.42 13.65
C SER A 145 -16.33 7.91 13.45
N GLU A 146 -16.33 8.71 14.52
CA GLU A 146 -15.98 10.14 14.44
C GLU A 146 -14.56 10.33 13.89
N GLU A 147 -13.57 9.63 14.46
CA GLU A 147 -12.19 9.73 14.02
C GLU A 147 -11.98 9.21 12.60
N ALA A 148 -12.69 8.13 12.22
CA ALA A 148 -12.65 7.63 10.86
C ALA A 148 -13.19 8.67 9.86
N LEU A 149 -14.29 9.35 10.20
CA LEU A 149 -14.90 10.37 9.35
C LEU A 149 -14.02 11.62 9.22
N ASP A 150 -13.36 12.05 10.30
CA ASP A 150 -12.41 13.16 10.26
C ASP A 150 -11.25 12.83 9.30
N LEU A 151 -10.63 11.65 9.45
CA LEU A 151 -9.54 11.21 8.57
C LEU A 151 -9.98 11.05 7.11
N LEU A 152 -11.18 10.52 6.85
CA LEU A 152 -11.73 10.41 5.49
C LEU A 152 -12.02 11.78 4.88
N GLY A 153 -12.48 12.74 5.69
CA GLY A 153 -12.70 14.13 5.29
C GLY A 153 -11.43 14.84 4.85
N GLU A 154 -10.27 14.47 5.40
CA GLU A 154 -8.96 15.00 4.99
C GLU A 154 -8.54 14.49 3.60
N VAL A 155 -8.82 13.23 3.27
CA VAL A 155 -8.20 12.57 2.11
C VAL A 155 -9.09 12.44 0.89
N LEU A 156 -10.39 12.16 1.06
CA LEU A 156 -11.26 11.86 -0.07
C LEU A 156 -11.42 13.03 -1.05
N PRO A 157 -11.50 14.31 -0.61
CA PRO A 157 -11.55 15.45 -1.55
C PRO A 157 -10.35 15.51 -2.51
N ALA A 158 -9.18 15.02 -2.10
CA ALA A 158 -7.96 14.97 -2.90
C ALA A 158 -7.78 13.64 -3.66
N ARG A 159 -8.66 12.66 -3.44
CA ARG A 159 -8.57 11.29 -3.98
C ARG A 159 -9.91 10.81 -4.55
N PRO A 160 -10.36 11.36 -5.70
CA PRO A 160 -11.59 10.91 -6.36
C PRO A 160 -11.58 9.41 -6.69
N ASP A 161 -10.40 8.85 -6.97
CA ASP A 161 -10.20 7.41 -7.19
C ASP A 161 -10.57 6.55 -5.97
N MET A 162 -10.47 7.12 -4.77
CA MET A 162 -10.80 6.44 -3.52
C MET A 162 -12.27 6.60 -3.11
N MET A 163 -12.99 7.60 -3.61
CA MET A 163 -14.40 7.81 -3.26
C MET A 163 -15.27 6.60 -3.66
N GLU A 164 -15.11 6.10 -4.88
CA GLU A 164 -15.85 4.92 -5.35
C GLU A 164 -15.43 3.65 -4.59
N LEU A 165 -14.14 3.51 -4.31
CA LEU A 165 -13.61 2.38 -3.54
C LEU A 165 -14.18 2.38 -2.12
N SER A 166 -14.26 3.56 -1.48
CA SER A 166 -14.77 3.72 -0.11
C SER A 166 -16.20 3.22 0.03
N ALA A 167 -17.04 3.43 -1.00
CA ALA A 167 -18.43 2.98 -1.00
C ALA A 167 -18.58 1.44 -0.98
N LYS A 168 -17.53 0.72 -1.36
CA LYS A 168 -17.48 -0.74 -1.47
C LYS A 168 -16.53 -1.37 -0.45
N ASP A 169 -15.88 -0.56 0.38
CA ASP A 169 -14.84 -1.02 1.30
C ASP A 169 -15.48 -1.71 2.52
N PRO A 170 -15.23 -3.02 2.72
CA PRO A 170 -15.81 -3.74 3.86
C PRO A 170 -15.35 -3.20 5.21
N ASP A 171 -14.20 -2.52 5.28
CA ASP A 171 -13.70 -1.95 6.53
C ASP A 171 -14.49 -0.69 6.94
N LEU A 172 -15.20 -0.07 5.98
CA LEU A 172 -16.00 1.14 6.20
C LEU A 172 -17.49 0.87 6.33
N VAL A 173 -17.92 -0.40 6.37
CA VAL A 173 -19.34 -0.77 6.38
C VAL A 173 -20.12 -0.12 7.53
N ALA A 174 -19.47 0.08 8.68
CA ALA A 174 -20.05 0.73 9.85
C ALA A 174 -20.37 2.22 9.64
N LEU A 175 -19.79 2.85 8.62
CA LEU A 175 -20.00 4.26 8.26
C LEU A 175 -21.03 4.44 7.15
N HIS A 176 -21.45 3.37 6.47
CA HIS A 176 -22.27 3.48 5.25
C HIS A 176 -23.61 4.18 5.48
N ASP A 177 -24.19 4.06 6.68
CA ASP A 177 -25.45 4.73 7.02
C ASP A 177 -25.26 6.16 7.56
N ASP A 178 -24.02 6.62 7.78
CA ASP A 178 -23.75 7.97 8.27
C ASP A 178 -23.92 9.00 7.13
N PRO A 179 -24.78 10.02 7.29
CA PRO A 179 -24.99 11.05 6.27
C PRO A 179 -23.71 11.81 5.88
N ARG A 180 -22.75 11.96 6.81
CA ARG A 180 -21.45 12.60 6.55
C ARG A 180 -20.60 11.74 5.63
N PHE A 181 -20.55 10.43 5.87
CA PHE A 181 -19.85 9.49 4.98
C PHE A 181 -20.48 9.49 3.58
N GLN A 182 -21.80 9.42 3.51
CA GLN A 182 -22.56 9.48 2.26
C GLN A 182 -22.28 10.75 1.44
N LYS A 183 -22.04 11.89 2.12
CA LYS A 183 -21.62 13.12 1.47
C LYS A 183 -20.19 13.02 0.92
N LEU A 184 -19.26 12.46 1.71
CA LEU A 184 -17.86 12.32 1.30
C LEU A 184 -17.68 11.47 0.04
N ILE A 185 -18.44 10.38 -0.10
CA ILE A 185 -18.30 9.44 -1.24
C ILE A 185 -19.06 9.88 -2.50
N LYS A 186 -19.91 10.92 -2.43
CA LYS A 186 -20.67 11.43 -3.58
C LYS A 186 -20.00 12.62 -4.29
N GLY A 187 -19.04 13.26 -3.64
CA GLY A 187 -18.41 14.50 -4.13
C GLY A 187 -19.22 15.74 -3.81
#